data_AF-A0A951PEE2-F1
#
_entry.id   AF-A0A951PEE2-F1
#
_cell.length_a   1.000
_cell.length_b   1.000
_cell.length_c   1.000
_cell.angle_alpha   90.00
_cell.angle_beta   90.00
_cell.angle_gamma   90.00
#
_symmetry.space_group_name_H-M   'P 1'
#
loop_
_entity.id
_entity.type
_entity.pdbx_description
1 polymer ?
#
loop_
_entity_poly.entity_id
_entity_poly.type
_entity_poly.pdbx_seq_one_letter_code
_entity_poly.pdbx_strand_id
1 'polypeptide(L)'
;MSLAPAQAAQQFTCNGRMKNGRTFSATFLNGLFTQIRWEQSGQPPQVSPLSFSSTNSLGQPIYRGAFQGATAVTLVDLSKGNVSSSSEVSVGVEEWGWARGYCN
;
A
#
# COMPACT_ATOMS: atom_id res chain seq x y z
N MET A 1 -19.40 12.49 -32.34
CA MET A 1 -19.02 12.63 -30.93
C MET A 1 -18.22 11.39 -30.56
N SER A 2 -16.89 11.49 -30.54
CA SER A 2 -16.02 10.36 -30.19
C SER A 2 -15.97 10.26 -28.67
N LEU A 3 -16.49 9.16 -28.12
CA LEU A 3 -16.27 8.81 -26.72
C LEU A 3 -14.77 8.58 -26.54
N ALA A 4 -14.11 9.42 -25.74
CA ALA A 4 -12.73 9.14 -25.35
C ALA A 4 -12.70 7.75 -24.69
N PRO A 5 -11.75 6.86 -25.05
CA PRO A 5 -11.65 5.57 -24.40
C PRO A 5 -11.46 5.81 -22.90
N ALA A 6 -12.30 5.17 -22.08
CA ALA A 6 -12.09 5.16 -20.63
C ALA A 6 -10.68 4.60 -20.39
N GLN A 7 -9.77 5.45 -19.91
CA GLN A 7 -8.46 4.99 -19.47
C GLN A 7 -8.71 3.96 -18.37
N ALA A 8 -8.34 2.71 -18.64
CA ALA A 8 -8.45 1.66 -17.64
C ALA A 8 -7.72 2.13 -16.38
N ALA A 9 -8.41 2.10 -15.24
CA ALA A 9 -7.84 2.45 -13.96
C ALA A 9 -6.58 1.61 -13.75
N GLN A 10 -5.40 2.26 -13.69
CA GLN A 10 -4.16 1.56 -13.40
C GLN A 10 -4.26 1.02 -11.98
N GLN A 11 -4.31 -0.30 -11.86
CA GLN A 11 -4.44 -1.01 -10.60
C GLN A 11 -3.27 -1.99 -10.45
N PHE A 12 -2.63 -1.94 -9.29
CA PHE A 12 -1.61 -2.93 -8.89
C PHE A 12 -1.87 -3.38 -7.47
N THR A 13 -1.37 -4.58 -7.15
CA THR A 13 -1.36 -5.08 -5.78
C THR A 13 0.06 -5.36 -5.35
N CYS A 14 0.50 -4.70 -4.27
CA CYS A 14 1.84 -4.89 -3.73
C CYS A 14 1.78 -5.79 -2.50
N ASN A 15 2.34 -6.99 -2.62
CA ASN A 15 2.22 -8.04 -1.63
C ASN A 15 3.51 -8.18 -0.82
N GLY A 16 3.39 -8.42 0.48
CA GLY A 16 4.53 -8.65 1.37
C GLY A 16 4.14 -9.37 2.66
N ARG A 17 5.13 -9.54 3.54
CA ARG A 17 4.95 -10.23 4.82
C ARG A 17 5.68 -9.51 5.94
N MET A 18 4.96 -9.25 7.03
CA MET A 18 5.51 -8.66 8.25
C MET A 18 6.28 -9.70 9.06
N LYS A 19 7.21 -9.24 9.92
CA LYS A 19 8.01 -10.11 10.80
C LYS A 19 7.17 -10.95 11.78
N ASN A 20 6.03 -10.43 12.21
CA ASN A 20 5.09 -11.16 13.09
C ASN A 20 4.29 -12.26 12.35
N GLY A 21 4.57 -12.50 11.07
CA GLY A 21 3.98 -13.57 10.27
C GLY A 21 2.77 -13.18 9.44
N ARG A 22 2.16 -12.00 9.70
CA ARG A 22 1.00 -11.46 8.98
C ARG A 22 1.38 -11.08 7.55
N THR A 23 0.60 -11.47 6.56
CA THR A 23 0.78 -11.03 5.17
C THR A 23 -0.04 -9.77 4.92
N PHE A 24 0.39 -8.99 3.92
CA PHE A 24 -0.31 -7.79 3.51
C PHE A 24 -0.37 -7.66 2.00
N SER A 25 -1.42 -7.00 1.52
CA SER A 25 -1.64 -6.60 0.13
C SER A 25 -2.03 -5.11 0.11
N ALA A 26 -1.15 -4.26 -0.41
CA ALA A 26 -1.42 -2.85 -0.62
C ALA A 26 -2.02 -2.62 -2.01
N THR A 27 -3.15 -1.93 -2.09
CA THR A 27 -3.82 -1.65 -3.37
C THR A 27 -3.43 -0.27 -3.88
N PHE A 28 -2.85 -0.24 -5.08
CA PHE A 28 -2.69 0.98 -5.86
C PHE A 28 -3.86 1.08 -6.85
N LEU A 29 -4.53 2.23 -6.89
CA LEU A 29 -5.65 2.49 -7.78
C LEU A 29 -5.62 3.96 -8.20
N ASN A 30 -5.65 4.23 -9.51
CA ASN A 30 -5.75 5.58 -10.06
C ASN A 30 -4.69 6.57 -9.51
N GLY A 31 -3.44 6.12 -9.42
CA GLY A 31 -2.34 6.99 -9.00
C GLY A 31 -2.05 7.00 -7.49
N LEU A 32 -2.85 6.30 -6.67
CA LEU A 32 -2.74 6.35 -5.21
C LEU A 32 -2.81 4.97 -4.58
N PHE A 33 -2.09 4.79 -3.46
CA PHE A 33 -2.34 3.68 -2.55
C PHE A 33 -3.56 3.99 -1.67
N THR A 34 -4.58 3.15 -1.74
CA THR A 34 -5.89 3.41 -1.11
C THR A 34 -6.13 2.58 0.14
N GLN A 35 -5.50 1.40 0.26
CA GLN A 35 -5.67 0.52 1.40
C GLN A 35 -4.54 -0.50 1.52
N ILE A 36 -4.42 -1.08 2.71
CA ILE A 36 -3.71 -2.35 2.95
C ILE A 36 -4.72 -3.36 3.51
N ARG A 37 -4.81 -4.53 2.88
CA ARG A 37 -5.51 -5.69 3.41
C ARG A 37 -4.51 -6.63 4.09
N TRP A 38 -4.84 -7.05 5.29
CA TRP A 38 -3.97 -7.85 6.15
C TRP A 38 -4.57 -9.25 6.37
N GLU A 39 -3.77 -10.30 6.23
CA GLU A 39 -4.20 -11.67 6.47
C GLU A 39 -3.36 -12.38 7.51
N GLN A 40 -4.02 -13.20 8.32
CA GLN A 40 -3.41 -14.08 9.31
C GLN A 40 -4.24 -15.37 9.33
N SER A 41 -3.59 -16.53 9.34
CA SER A 41 -4.28 -17.82 9.38
C SER A 41 -5.22 -17.90 10.60
N GLY A 42 -6.44 -18.38 10.38
CA GLY A 42 -7.46 -18.52 11.42
C GLY A 42 -8.10 -17.20 11.89
N GLN A 43 -7.82 -16.06 11.24
CA GLN A 43 -8.38 -14.76 11.59
C GLN A 43 -9.05 -14.10 10.38
N PRO A 44 -10.16 -13.36 10.58
CA PRO A 44 -10.75 -12.57 9.51
C PRO A 44 -9.75 -11.55 8.95
N PRO A 45 -9.73 -11.32 7.61
CA PRO A 45 -8.95 -10.26 7.02
C PRO A 45 -9.30 -8.90 7.64
N GLN A 46 -8.28 -8.07 7.83
CA GLN A 46 -8.45 -6.71 8.34
C GLN A 46 -8.03 -5.72 7.26
N VAL A 47 -8.63 -4.54 7.22
CA VAL A 47 -8.30 -3.51 6.23
C VAL A 47 -7.90 -2.23 6.94
N SER A 48 -6.81 -1.64 6.47
CA SER A 48 -6.38 -0.29 6.83
C SER A 48 -6.57 0.61 5.62
N PRO A 49 -7.58 1.51 5.62
CA PRO A 49 -7.66 2.58 4.65
C PRO A 49 -6.40 3.43 4.72
N LEU A 50 -5.91 3.86 3.56
CA LEU A 50 -4.75 4.72 3.44
C LEU A 50 -5.17 6.09 2.88
N SER A 51 -4.45 7.12 3.30
CA SER A 51 -4.54 8.45 2.73
C SER A 51 -3.14 8.98 2.46
N PHE A 52 -2.97 9.65 1.33
CA PHE A 52 -1.73 10.36 1.05
C PHE A 52 -1.49 11.39 2.16
N SER A 53 -0.26 11.42 2.67
CA SER A 53 0.14 12.30 3.76
C SER A 53 1.14 13.35 3.28
N SER A 54 2.22 12.92 2.62
CA SER A 54 3.30 13.79 2.18
C SER A 54 4.22 13.06 1.19
N THR A 55 5.19 13.78 0.64
CA THR A 55 6.32 13.19 -0.09
C THR A 55 7.59 13.49 0.71
N ASN A 56 8.43 12.49 0.96
CA ASN A 56 9.68 12.71 1.71
C ASN A 56 10.77 13.38 0.85
N SER A 57 11.92 13.68 1.46
CA SER A 57 13.06 14.30 0.79
C SER A 57 13.68 13.47 -0.34
N LEU A 58 13.37 12.17 -0.42
CA LEU A 58 13.80 11.27 -1.50
C LEU A 58 12.80 11.24 -2.68
N GLY A 59 11.73 12.02 -2.61
CA GLY A 59 10.66 12.04 -3.61
C GLY A 59 9.70 10.86 -3.50
N GLN A 60 9.69 10.14 -2.37
CA GLN A 60 8.83 8.98 -2.18
C GLN A 60 7.50 9.40 -1.54
N PRO A 61 6.34 9.15 -2.20
CA PRO A 61 5.04 9.36 -1.59
C PRO A 61 4.87 8.52 -0.32
N ILE A 62 4.31 9.14 0.71
CA ILE A 62 3.99 8.53 2.00
C ILE A 62 2.48 8.54 2.19
N TYR A 63 1.94 7.38 2.52
CA TYR A 63 0.55 7.16 2.86
C TYR A 63 0.44 6.71 4.32
N ARG A 64 -0.59 7.20 5.01
CA ARG A 64 -0.86 6.85 6.41
C ARG A 64 -2.24 6.23 6.57
N GLY A 65 -2.35 5.36 7.56
CA GLY A 65 -3.60 4.74 7.97
C GLY A 65 -3.47 4.17 9.39
N ALA A 66 -4.44 3.33 9.77
CA ALA A 66 -4.39 2.62 11.04
C ALA A 66 -4.85 1.17 10.88
N PHE A 67 -4.20 0.25 11.58
CA PHE A 67 -4.67 -1.12 11.77
C PHE A 67 -5.64 -1.16 12.95
N GLN A 68 -6.84 -1.67 12.71
CA GLN A 68 -7.93 -1.72 13.69
C GLN A 68 -8.24 -0.37 14.37
N GLY A 69 -7.99 0.74 13.67
CA GLY A 69 -8.25 2.09 14.17
C GLY A 69 -7.30 2.61 15.24
N ALA A 70 -6.30 1.82 15.67
CA ALA A 70 -5.44 2.17 16.80
C ALA A 70 -3.95 2.16 16.45
N THR A 71 -3.47 1.15 15.73
CA THR A 71 -2.03 0.99 15.47
C THR A 71 -1.63 1.72 14.20
N ALA A 72 -0.67 2.64 14.26
CA ALA A 72 -0.29 3.45 13.11
C ALA A 72 0.31 2.59 11.98
N VAL A 73 -0.11 2.87 10.74
CA VAL A 73 0.39 2.24 9.52
C VAL A 73 0.95 3.32 8.60
N THR A 74 2.16 3.08 8.09
CA THR A 74 2.81 3.92 7.07
C THR A 74 3.16 3.07 5.86
N LEU A 75 2.80 3.54 4.67
CA LEU A 75 3.28 3.00 3.41
C LEU A 75 4.14 4.05 2.71
N VAL A 76 5.33 3.66 2.29
CA VAL A 76 6.23 4.46 1.47
C VAL A 76 6.32 3.84 0.09
N ASP A 77 5.96 4.59 -0.93
CA ASP A 77 6.11 4.19 -2.33
C ASP A 77 7.55 4.43 -2.79
N LEU A 78 8.31 3.35 -3.00
CA LEU A 78 9.72 3.45 -3.38
C LEU A 78 9.91 3.76 -4.86
N SER A 79 8.85 3.64 -5.67
CA SER A 79 8.84 4.00 -7.10
C SER A 79 8.75 5.51 -7.35
N LYS A 80 8.64 6.31 -6.28
CA LYS A 80 8.54 7.78 -6.33
C LYS A 80 7.31 8.28 -7.11
N GLY A 81 6.18 7.58 -6.96
CA GLY A 81 4.91 7.91 -7.62
C GLY A 81 4.73 7.26 -8.99
N ASN A 82 5.75 6.58 -9.53
CA ASN A 82 5.67 5.92 -10.83
C ASN A 82 5.48 4.40 -10.68
N VAL A 83 4.38 4.02 -10.01
CA VAL A 83 4.09 2.61 -9.69
C VAL A 83 3.85 1.82 -10.97
N SER A 84 4.51 0.67 -11.05
CA SER A 84 4.42 -0.30 -12.14
C SER A 84 4.47 -1.73 -11.59
N SER A 85 4.32 -2.73 -12.46
CA SER A 85 4.77 -4.09 -12.14
C SER A 85 6.24 -4.06 -11.73
N SER A 86 6.62 -4.88 -10.75
CA SER A 86 7.94 -4.92 -10.08
C SER A 86 8.28 -3.73 -9.18
N SER A 87 7.43 -2.71 -9.08
CA SER A 87 7.63 -1.63 -8.10
C SER A 87 7.63 -2.17 -6.67
N GLU A 88 8.28 -1.43 -5.78
CA GLU A 88 8.40 -1.79 -4.37
C GLU A 88 7.72 -0.75 -3.47
N VAL A 89 7.15 -1.25 -2.37
CA VAL A 89 6.69 -0.44 -1.25
C VAL A 89 7.41 -0.84 0.03
N SER A 90 7.54 0.10 0.96
CA SER A 90 7.88 -0.18 2.35
C SER A 90 6.66 0.04 3.22
N VAL A 91 6.22 -0.99 3.95
CA VAL A 91 5.12 -0.88 4.91
C VAL A 91 5.69 -0.97 6.31
N GLY A 92 5.41 0.06 7.11
CA GLY A 92 5.74 0.16 8.52
C GLY A 92 4.48 0.11 9.35
N VAL A 93 4.47 -0.72 10.39
CA VAL A 93 3.41 -0.73 11.40
C VAL A 93 4.08 -0.54 12.75
N GLU A 94 3.49 0.33 13.57
CA GLU A 94 3.91 0.53 14.94
C GLU A 94 4.05 -0.82 15.66
N GLU A 95 5.13 -1.01 16.42
CA GLU A 95 5.47 -2.24 17.14
C GLU A 95 5.82 -3.48 16.29
N TRP A 96 5.39 -3.58 15.02
CA TRP A 96 5.69 -4.74 14.16
C TRP A 96 6.93 -4.51 13.28
N GLY A 97 7.34 -3.25 13.12
CA GLY A 97 8.47 -2.84 12.31
C GLY A 97 8.13 -2.66 10.84
N TRP A 98 9.13 -2.84 9.98
CA TRP A 98 9.04 -2.58 8.54
C TRP A 98 9.17 -3.86 7.72
N ALA A 99 8.45 -3.91 6.60
CA ALA A 99 8.56 -4.96 5.59
C ALA A 99 8.48 -4.38 4.17
N ARG A 100 9.06 -5.12 3.21
CA ARG A 100 8.93 -4.81 1.77
C ARG A 100 7.73 -5.52 1.17
N GLY A 101 7.12 -4.89 0.17
CA GLY A 101 6.12 -5.50 -0.69
C GLY A 101 6.39 -5.20 -2.16
N TYR A 102 6.01 -6.11 -3.04
CA TYR A 102 6.30 -6.06 -4.47
C TYR A 102 5.00 -6.03 -5.28
N CYS A 103 4.91 -5.08 -6.20
CA CYS A 103 3.72 -4.84 -7.02
C CYS A 103 3.68 -5.75 -8.24
N ASN A 104 2.50 -6.32 -8.51
CA ASN A 104 2.18 -7.07 -9.72
C ASN A 104 0.86 -6.60 -10.35
#